data_AF-D5XBP5-F1
#
_entry.id   AF-D5XBP5-F1
#
_cell.length_a   1.000
_cell.length_b   1.000
_cell.length_c   1.000
_cell.angle_alpha   90.00
_cell.angle_beta   90.00
_cell.angle_gamma   90.00
#
_symmetry.space_group_name_H-M   'P 1'
#
loop_
_entity.id
_entity.type
_entity.pdbx_description
1 polymer ?
#
loop_
_entity_poly.entity_id
_entity_poly.type
_entity_poly.pdbx_seq_one_letter_code
_entity_poly.pdbx_strand_id
1 'polypeptide(L)'
;MRLKNPYNSKGCYPAVLFISVLNGLVLIYAAWVKYNTGTCPSCNQPIPFPFSGVAVALAGFLACIILAFFVYLQERSKLYRYGALLTAGCSSAVASYLQIIQLLWAKKLCYPCFTAASLFYLSFGLLLYKFIKWRYFNSSIPLKYRES
;
A
#
# COMPACT_ATOMS: atom_id res chain seq x y z
N MET A 1 -32.90 -11.40 -17.19
CA MET A 1 -32.83 -10.78 -15.85
C MET A 1 -31.35 -10.54 -15.53
N ARG A 2 -30.86 -9.29 -15.59
CA ARG A 2 -29.49 -8.97 -15.12
C ARG A 2 -29.46 -9.22 -13.61
N LEU A 3 -28.80 -10.29 -13.18
CA LEU A 3 -28.45 -10.46 -11.77
C LEU A 3 -27.62 -9.23 -11.37
N LYS A 4 -28.25 -8.31 -10.63
CA LYS A 4 -27.57 -7.20 -9.97
C LYS A 4 -26.57 -7.87 -9.04
N ASN A 5 -25.30 -7.91 -9.47
CA ASN A 5 -24.23 -8.47 -8.69
C ASN A 5 -24.25 -7.77 -7.32
N PRO A 6 -24.52 -8.49 -6.21
CA PRO A 6 -24.62 -7.88 -4.87
C PRO A 6 -23.28 -7.29 -4.41
N TYR A 7 -22.20 -7.52 -5.16
CA TYR A 7 -20.91 -6.84 -5.03
C TYR A 7 -20.80 -5.50 -5.79
N ASN A 8 -21.87 -5.01 -6.39
CA ASN A 8 -22.05 -3.59 -6.74
C ASN A 8 -22.56 -2.80 -5.52
N SER A 9 -22.13 -3.21 -4.32
CA SER A 9 -22.22 -2.36 -3.16
C SER A 9 -21.19 -1.26 -3.37
N LYS A 10 -21.69 -0.03 -3.44
CA LYS A 10 -20.98 1.25 -3.48
C LYS A 10 -20.12 1.48 -2.23
N GLY A 11 -19.43 0.44 -1.77
CA GLY A 11 -18.45 0.49 -0.71
C GLY A 11 -17.13 0.93 -1.30
N CYS A 12 -17.09 2.17 -1.80
CA CYS A 12 -15.87 2.95 -1.98
C CYS A 12 -14.97 2.61 -0.80
N TYR A 13 -13.78 2.05 -1.04
CA TYR A 13 -13.00 1.32 -0.03
C TYR A 13 -12.45 2.31 1.00
N PRO A 14 -13.24 2.72 2.00
CA PRO A 14 -13.00 3.99 2.67
C PRO A 14 -11.82 3.80 3.63
N ALA A 15 -11.73 2.61 4.23
CA ALA A 15 -10.61 2.16 5.04
C ALA A 15 -9.29 2.15 4.26
N VAL A 16 -9.24 1.59 3.04
CA VAL A 16 -7.97 1.52 2.28
C VAL A 16 -7.54 2.90 1.81
N LEU A 17 -8.49 3.72 1.35
CA LEU A 17 -8.22 5.13 1.00
C LEU A 17 -7.74 5.93 2.21
N PHE A 18 -8.41 5.79 3.35
CA PHE A 18 -8.03 6.45 4.59
C PHE A 18 -6.64 6.03 5.07
N ILE A 19 -6.35 4.73 5.08
CA ILE A 19 -5.03 4.20 5.43
C ILE A 19 -3.97 4.72 4.45
N SER A 20 -4.27 4.78 3.16
CA SER A 20 -3.35 5.29 2.13
C SER A 20 -3.04 6.77 2.32
N VAL A 21 -4.05 7.59 2.65
CA VAL A 21 -3.87 9.02 2.96
C VAL A 21 -3.05 9.21 4.23
N LEU A 22 -3.38 8.50 5.31
CA LEU A 22 -2.60 8.53 6.55
C LEU A 22 -1.14 8.12 6.31
N ASN A 23 -0.92 7.08 5.51
CA ASN A 23 0.42 6.63 5.16
C ASN A 23 1.19 7.70 4.37
N GLY A 24 0.51 8.38 3.44
CA GLY A 24 1.08 9.52 2.73
C GLY A 24 1.51 10.66 3.67
N LEU A 25 0.69 11.00 4.66
CA LEU A 25 1.01 12.03 5.67
C LEU A 25 2.23 11.62 6.52
N VAL A 26 2.30 10.36 6.95
CA VAL A 26 3.45 9.83 7.70
C VAL A 26 4.73 9.92 6.87
N LEU A 27 4.66 9.64 5.56
CA LEU A 27 5.81 9.70 4.66
C LEU A 27 6.26 11.14 4.37
N ILE A 28 5.33 12.09 4.21
CA ILE A 28 5.65 13.52 4.10
C ILE A 28 6.29 14.00 5.40
N TYR A 29 5.73 13.64 6.54
CA TYR A 29 6.31 13.99 7.84
C TYR A 29 7.72 13.41 8.00
N ALA A 30 7.95 12.15 7.60
CA ALA A 30 9.26 11.54 7.61
C ALA A 30 10.26 12.26 6.68
N ALA A 31 9.81 12.70 5.49
CA ALA A 31 10.63 13.47 4.57
C ALA A 31 10.99 14.85 5.16
N TRP A 32 10.02 15.52 5.78
CA TRP A 32 10.21 16.82 6.44
C TRP A 32 11.22 16.73 7.59
N VAL A 33 11.08 15.73 8.46
CA VAL A 33 12.00 15.49 9.58
C VAL A 33 13.42 15.24 9.05
N LYS A 34 13.56 14.43 8.00
CA LYS A 34 14.86 14.17 7.36
C LYS A 34 15.48 15.42 6.74
N TYR A 35 14.67 16.29 6.15
CA TYR A 35 15.13 17.52 5.51
C TYR A 35 15.57 18.58 6.52
N ASN A 36 14.77 18.84 7.56
CA ASN A 36 15.01 19.97 8.46
C ASN A 36 15.92 19.65 9.65
N THR A 37 15.83 18.44 10.20
CA THR A 37 16.46 18.19 11.50
C THR A 37 17.80 17.47 11.38
N GLY A 38 18.04 16.68 10.32
CA GLY A 38 19.23 15.83 10.21
C GLY A 38 19.41 14.80 11.34
N THR A 39 18.56 14.84 12.38
CA THR A 39 18.67 14.15 13.66
C THR A 39 17.75 12.93 13.74
N CYS A 40 17.55 12.22 12.63
CA CYS A 40 17.13 10.82 12.76
C CYS A 40 18.41 9.99 12.87
N PRO A 41 18.82 9.54 14.08
CA PRO A 41 20.08 8.82 14.29
C PRO A 41 20.19 7.53 13.45
N SER A 42 19.07 6.97 12.99
CA SER A 42 19.04 5.83 12.07
C SER A 42 19.08 6.19 10.58
N CYS A 43 18.77 7.43 10.21
CA CYS A 43 18.64 7.82 8.79
C CYS A 43 19.80 8.66 8.27
N ASN A 44 20.66 9.19 9.16
CA ASN A 44 21.87 9.90 8.77
C ASN A 44 23.09 8.96 8.64
N GLN A 45 22.89 7.65 8.86
CA GLN A 45 23.92 6.68 8.55
C GLN A 45 23.94 6.40 7.05
N PRO A 46 25.13 6.24 6.45
CA PRO A 46 25.27 5.88 5.05
C PRO A 46 24.67 4.49 4.85
N ILE A 47 23.40 4.45 4.44
CA ILE A 47 22.80 3.26 3.87
C ILE A 47 23.64 2.94 2.63
N PRO A 48 24.01 1.68 2.35
CA PRO A 48 24.77 1.30 1.16
C PRO A 48 24.00 1.49 -0.17
N PHE A 49 22.99 2.35 -0.18
CA PHE A 49 22.11 2.61 -1.31
C PHE A 49 22.36 4.03 -1.85
N PRO A 50 22.50 4.21 -3.17
CA PRO A 50 22.78 5.51 -3.79
C PRO A 50 21.60 6.50 -3.74
N PHE A 51 20.49 6.16 -3.06
CA PHE A 51 19.32 7.01 -2.96
C PHE A 51 19.26 7.71 -1.61
N SER A 52 18.98 9.02 -1.63
CA SER A 52 18.77 9.78 -0.41
C SER A 52 17.54 9.25 0.35
N GLY A 53 17.61 9.26 1.69
CA GLY A 53 16.49 8.86 2.53
C GLY A 53 15.21 9.67 2.29
N VAL A 54 15.34 10.87 1.70
CA VAL A 54 14.23 11.73 1.25
C VAL A 54 13.61 11.21 -0.04
N ALA A 55 14.42 10.81 -1.02
CA ALA A 55 13.94 10.23 -2.28
C ALA A 55 13.09 8.97 -2.03
N VAL A 56 13.52 8.12 -1.09
CA VAL A 56 12.75 6.92 -0.69
C VAL A 56 11.40 7.29 -0.08
N ALA A 57 11.34 8.32 0.77
CA ALA A 57 10.08 8.76 1.38
C ALA A 57 9.12 9.34 0.33
N LEU A 58 9.63 10.12 -0.62
CA LEU A 58 8.85 10.65 -1.75
C LEU A 58 8.35 9.54 -2.69
N ALA A 59 9.18 8.53 -2.97
CA ALA A 59 8.77 7.37 -3.75
C ALA A 59 7.63 6.60 -3.05
N GLY A 60 7.70 6.42 -1.73
CA GLY A 60 6.61 5.83 -0.95
C GLY A 60 5.34 6.68 -1.00
N PHE A 61 5.46 8.00 -0.96
CA PHE A 61 4.32 8.91 -1.06
C PHE A 61 3.64 8.81 -2.43
N LEU A 62 4.43 8.78 -3.52
CA LEU A 62 3.92 8.53 -4.87
C LEU A 62 3.22 7.17 -4.97
N ALA A 63 3.79 6.13 -4.35
CA ALA A 63 3.15 4.80 -4.29
C ALA A 63 1.80 4.84 -3.57
N CYS A 64 1.64 5.66 -2.52
CA CYS A 64 0.35 5.88 -1.86
C CYS A 64 -0.67 6.54 -2.79
N ILE A 65 -0.28 7.58 -3.54
CA ILE A 65 -1.17 8.24 -4.51
C ILE A 65 -1.61 7.25 -5.59
N ILE A 66 -0.67 6.50 -6.16
CA ILE A 66 -0.95 5.50 -7.20
C ILE A 66 -1.89 4.42 -6.64
N LEU A 67 -1.66 3.96 -5.42
CA LEU A 67 -2.53 2.99 -4.76
C LEU A 67 -3.94 3.54 -4.56
N ALA A 68 -4.07 4.78 -4.05
CA ALA A 68 -5.36 5.43 -3.87
C ALA A 68 -6.11 5.59 -5.20
N PHE A 69 -5.40 5.96 -6.27
CA PHE A 69 -5.97 6.06 -7.61
C PHE A 69 -6.47 4.71 -8.15
N PHE A 70 -5.68 3.64 -8.00
CA PHE A 70 -6.11 2.31 -8.40
C PHE A 70 -7.30 1.81 -7.58
N VAL A 71 -7.30 2.07 -6.28
CA VAL A 71 -8.41 1.74 -5.37
C VAL A 71 -9.69 2.50 -5.76
N TYR A 72 -9.57 3.75 -6.19
CA TYR A 72 -10.70 4.54 -6.68
C TYR A 72 -11.27 3.98 -7.99
N LEU A 73 -10.42 3.57 -8.93
CA LEU A 73 -10.84 3.04 -10.22
C LEU A 73 -11.16 1.54 -10.22
N GLN A 74 -10.98 0.84 -9.11
CA GLN A 74 -11.11 -0.63 -9.05
C GLN A 74 -12.52 -1.16 -9.36
N GLU A 75 -13.54 -0.31 -9.28
CA GLU A 75 -14.91 -0.66 -9.67
C GLU A 75 -15.10 -0.67 -11.19
N ARG A 76 -14.29 0.09 -11.94
CA ARG A 76 -14.40 0.24 -13.40
C ARG A 76 -13.87 -0.99 -14.14
N SER A 77 -12.80 -1.61 -13.66
CA SER A 77 -12.16 -2.74 -14.34
C SER A 77 -11.45 -3.68 -13.37
N LYS A 78 -11.47 -4.98 -13.70
CA LYS A 78 -10.68 -6.01 -12.99
C LYS A 78 -9.18 -5.70 -13.04
N LEU A 79 -8.70 -5.05 -14.10
CA LEU A 79 -7.29 -4.67 -14.26
C LEU A 79 -6.83 -3.77 -13.09
N TYR A 80 -7.64 -2.78 -12.71
CA TYR A 80 -7.30 -1.86 -11.61
C TYR A 80 -7.30 -2.54 -10.24
N ARG A 81 -8.12 -3.59 -10.04
CA ARG A 81 -8.05 -4.43 -8.83
C ARG A 81 -6.73 -5.17 -8.73
N TYR A 82 -6.29 -5.80 -9.82
CA TYR A 82 -4.99 -6.46 -9.87
C TYR A 82 -3.84 -5.45 -9.72
N GLY A 83 -3.96 -4.29 -10.37
CA GLY A 83 -3.01 -3.18 -10.22
C GLY A 83 -2.86 -2.71 -8.78
N ALA A 84 -3.96 -2.43 -8.08
CA ALA A 84 -3.94 -2.04 -6.66
C ALA A 84 -3.23 -3.10 -5.79
N LEU A 85 -3.52 -4.38 -6.03
CA LEU A 85 -2.96 -5.48 -5.25
C LEU A 85 -1.45 -5.65 -5.52
N LEU A 86 -1.03 -5.49 -6.77
CA LEU A 86 0.37 -5.55 -7.17
C LEU A 86 1.14 -4.35 -6.61
N THR A 87 0.62 -3.13 -6.73
CA THR A 87 1.24 -1.93 -6.15
C THR A 87 1.38 -2.03 -4.63
N ALA A 88 0.33 -2.48 -3.92
CA ALA A 88 0.40 -2.69 -2.48
C ALA A 88 1.41 -3.78 -2.11
N GLY A 89 1.45 -4.87 -2.86
CA GLY A 89 2.42 -5.96 -2.67
C GLY A 89 3.85 -5.48 -2.84
N CYS A 90 4.18 -4.86 -3.98
CA CYS A 90 5.50 -4.28 -4.24
C CYS A 90 5.89 -3.25 -3.16
N SER A 91 4.98 -2.37 -2.77
CA SER A 91 5.25 -1.37 -1.73
C SER A 91 5.57 -2.00 -0.38
N SER A 92 4.82 -3.05 0.02
CA SER A 92 5.08 -3.78 1.26
C SER A 92 6.41 -4.54 1.21
N ALA A 93 6.77 -5.15 0.08
CA ALA A 93 8.05 -5.83 -0.10
C ALA A 93 9.24 -4.86 0.01
N VAL A 94 9.16 -3.70 -0.67
CA VAL A 94 10.17 -2.65 -0.57
C VAL A 94 10.26 -2.09 0.85
N ALA A 95 9.13 -1.85 1.51
CA ALA A 95 9.11 -1.40 2.90
C ALA A 95 9.79 -2.42 3.84
N SER A 96 9.56 -3.71 3.63
CA SER A 96 10.17 -4.80 4.41
C SER A 96 11.68 -4.85 4.22
N TYR A 97 12.13 -4.75 2.97
CA TYR A 97 13.54 -4.70 2.64
C TYR A 97 14.24 -3.50 3.32
N LEU A 98 13.59 -2.33 3.31
CA LEU A 98 14.09 -1.14 4.00
C LEU A 98 14.16 -1.34 5.51
N GLN A 99 13.18 -2.01 6.13
CA GLN A 99 13.20 -2.34 7.56
C GLN A 99 14.36 -3.28 7.91
N ILE A 100 14.60 -4.31 7.09
CA ILE A 100 15.70 -5.26 7.29
C ILE A 100 17.05 -4.54 7.21
N ILE A 101 17.25 -3.67 6.22
CA ILE A 101 18.48 -2.87 6.11
C ILE A 101 18.65 -1.95 7.31
N GLN A 102 17.58 -1.29 7.77
CA GLN A 102 17.65 -0.41 8.94
C GLN A 102 18.04 -1.18 10.21
N LEU A 103 17.52 -2.39 10.39
CA LEU A 103 17.87 -3.26 11.53
C LEU A 103 19.33 -3.73 11.47
N LEU A 104 19.80 -4.16 10.29
CA LEU A 104 21.15 -4.69 10.11
C LEU A 104 22.24 -3.62 10.26
N TRP A 105 22.00 -2.42 9.72
CA TRP A 105 23.05 -1.38 9.62
C TRP A 105 22.96 -0.33 10.72
N ALA A 106 21.76 0.21 10.99
CA ALA A 106 21.60 1.32 11.91
C ALA A 106 21.44 0.92 13.38
N LYS A 107 21.15 -0.37 13.66
CA LYS A 107 20.83 -0.93 15.00
C LYS A 107 19.78 -0.12 15.78
N LYS A 108 19.04 0.76 15.11
CA LYS A 108 18.04 1.65 15.66
C LYS A 108 16.87 1.72 14.69
N LEU A 109 15.67 1.48 15.19
CA LEU A 109 14.44 1.53 14.41
C LEU A 109 13.98 2.98 14.21
N CYS A 110 13.75 3.37 12.96
CA CYS A 110 13.12 4.63 12.65
C CYS A 110 11.60 4.47 12.80
N TYR A 111 11.04 5.01 13.89
CA TYR A 111 9.62 4.90 14.22
C TYR A 111 8.65 5.31 13.09
N PRO A 112 8.85 6.46 12.39
CA PRO A 112 7.95 6.82 11.28
C PRO A 112 8.08 5.87 10.08
N CYS A 113 9.28 5.35 9.79
CA CYS A 113 9.45 4.35 8.73
C CYS A 113 8.80 3.01 9.08
N PHE A 114 8.89 2.59 10.34
CA PHE A 114 8.24 1.38 10.84
C PHE A 114 6.71 1.52 10.74
N THR A 115 6.19 2.66 11.18
CA THR A 115 4.75 2.98 11.08
C THR A 115 4.27 2.93 9.64
N ALA A 116 5.00 3.56 8.70
CA ALA A 116 4.66 3.52 7.27
C ALA A 116 4.66 2.10 6.69
N ALA A 117 5.66 1.28 7.07
CA ALA A 117 5.71 -0.13 6.65
C ALA A 117 4.49 -0.91 7.16
N SER A 118 4.12 -0.74 8.43
CA SER A 118 2.91 -1.37 8.99
C SER A 118 1.63 -0.96 8.25
N LEU A 119 1.49 0.31 7.87
CA LEU A 119 0.34 0.80 7.10
C LEU A 119 0.27 0.20 5.68
N PHE A 120 1.41 0.03 5.00
CA PHE A 120 1.45 -0.68 3.73
C PHE A 120 1.03 -2.15 3.86
N TYR A 121 1.49 -2.82 4.92
CA TYR A 121 1.07 -4.19 5.21
C TYR A 121 -0.43 -4.32 5.48
N LEU A 122 -1.00 -3.42 6.29
CA LEU A 122 -2.44 -3.38 6.55
C LEU A 122 -3.24 -3.15 5.26
N SER A 123 -2.77 -2.22 4.41
CA SER A 123 -3.40 -1.96 3.11
C SER A 123 -3.39 -3.19 2.22
N PHE A 124 -2.26 -3.88 2.12
CA PHE A 124 -2.11 -5.10 1.35
C PHE A 124 -2.99 -6.23 1.89
N GLY A 125 -2.99 -6.45 3.21
CA GLY A 125 -3.82 -7.48 3.86
C GLY A 125 -5.32 -7.26 3.64
N LEU A 126 -5.79 -6.02 3.75
CA LEU A 126 -7.20 -5.67 3.49
C LEU A 126 -7.59 -5.91 2.02
N LEU A 127 -6.71 -5.55 1.08
CA LEU A 127 -6.93 -5.78 -0.35
C LEU A 127 -6.94 -7.28 -0.67
N LEU A 128 -6.00 -8.05 -0.12
CA LEU A 128 -5.94 -9.50 -0.26
C LEU A 128 -7.18 -10.19 0.30
N TYR A 129 -7.59 -9.85 1.52
CA TYR A 129 -8.77 -10.43 2.15
C TYR A 129 -10.02 -10.24 1.29
N LYS A 130 -10.21 -9.02 0.78
CA LYS A 130 -11.33 -8.72 -0.14
C LYS A 130 -11.20 -9.46 -1.46
N PHE A 131 -9.99 -9.58 -2.02
CA PHE A 131 -9.76 -10.31 -3.25
C PHE A 131 -10.08 -11.80 -3.10
N ILE A 132 -9.65 -12.43 -2.00
CA ILE A 132 -9.94 -13.83 -1.69
C ILE A 132 -11.45 -14.03 -1.52
N LYS A 133 -12.12 -13.16 -0.76
CA LYS A 133 -13.58 -13.23 -0.56
C LYS A 133 -14.35 -13.08 -1.87
N TRP A 134 -13.92 -12.17 -2.74
CA TRP A 134 -14.50 -12.00 -4.07
C TRP A 134 -14.29 -13.23 -4.96
N ARG A 135 -13.07 -13.79 -4.97
CA ARG A 135 -12.76 -15.00 -5.76
C ARG A 135 -13.55 -16.20 -5.27
N TYR A 136 -13.65 -16.38 -3.95
CA TYR A 136 -14.40 -17.47 -3.33
C TYR A 136 -15.87 -17.41 -3.77
N PHE A 137 -16.52 -16.25 -3.65
CA PHE A 137 -17.90 -16.04 -4.08
C PHE A 137 -18.09 -16.24 -5.59
N ASN A 138 -17.18 -15.72 -6.42
CA ASN A 138 -17.26 -15.87 -7.87
C ASN A 138 -17.03 -17.32 -8.34
N SER A 139 -16.32 -18.13 -7.54
CA SER A 139 -16.15 -19.56 -7.79
C SER A 139 -17.34 -20.41 -7.34
N SER A 140 -18.21 -19.88 -6.47
CA SER A 140 -19.42 -20.58 -6.00
C SER A 140 -20.61 -20.44 -6.95
N ILE A 141 -20.51 -19.58 -7.97
CA ILE A 141 -21.57 -19.37 -8.97
C ILE A 141 -21.41 -20.43 -10.08
N PRO A 142 -22.38 -21.35 -10.28
CA PRO A 142 -22.29 -22.35 -11.34
C PRO A 142 -22.26 -21.70 -12.72
N LEU A 143 -21.44 -22.25 -13.62
CA LEU A 143 -21.16 -21.73 -14.98
C LEU A 143 -22.41 -21.51 -15.85
N LYS A 144 -23.55 -22.13 -15.49
CA LYS A 144 -24.81 -22.06 -16.23
C LYS A 144 -25.44 -20.66 -16.32
N TYR A 145 -24.97 -19.71 -15.51
CA TYR A 145 -25.44 -18.31 -15.50
C TYR A 145 -24.40 -17.30 -16.02
N ARG A 146 -23.30 -17.74 -16.63
CA ARG A 146 -22.21 -16.86 -17.08
C ARG A 146 -22.39 -16.33 -18.52
N GLU A 147 -23.31 -16.89 -19.30
CA GLU A 147 -23.52 -16.56 -20.73
C GLU A 147 -24.92 -15.97 -21.06
N SER A 148 -25.70 -15.55 -20.07
CA SER A 148 -27.01 -14.87 -20.28
C SER A 148 -27.05 -13.45 -19.71
#